data_AF-A0A803Y0D6-F1
#
_entry.id   AF-A0A803Y0D6-F1
#
_cell.length_a   1.000
_cell.length_b   1.000
_cell.length_c   1.000
_cell.angle_alpha   90.00
_cell.angle_beta   90.00
_cell.angle_gamma   90.00
#
_symmetry.space_group_name_H-M   'P 1'
#
loop_
_entity.id
_entity.type
_entity.pdbx_description
1 polymer ?
#
loop_
_entity_poly.entity_id
_entity_poly.type
_entity_poly.pdbx_seq_one_letter_code
_entity_poly.pdbx_strand_id
1 'polypeptide(L)'
;IGLRVTPCPLSPPVTFPEDLHCAKVTIVPEERCRRVYPGSITSNMVCAGEHRNRADSCQGDSGGPLVCDGRLQGIVSWGPGVCGDPQKPGVYVNLCKYTRWIHDTMRRN
;
A
#
# COMPACT_ATOMS: atom_id res chain seq x y z
N ILE A 1 -21.83 -0.95 -42.18
CA ILE A 1 -21.34 -1.54 -40.92
C ILE A 1 -20.49 -0.47 -40.24
N GLY A 2 -21.12 0.35 -39.39
CA GLY A 2 -20.43 1.39 -38.61
C GLY A 2 -20.33 0.89 -37.18
N LEU A 3 -19.13 0.54 -36.73
CA LEU A 3 -18.89 0.20 -35.33
C LEU A 3 -19.08 1.48 -34.50
N ARG A 4 -20.15 1.52 -33.72
CA ARG A 4 -20.29 2.51 -32.65
C ARG A 4 -19.23 2.18 -31.61
N VAL A 5 -18.15 2.95 -31.60
CA VAL A 5 -17.22 2.98 -30.47
C VAL A 5 -17.94 3.75 -29.36
N THR A 6 -18.57 3.02 -28.44
CA THR A 6 -19.05 3.61 -27.18
C THR A 6 -17.82 4.14 -26.42
N PRO A 7 -17.74 5.44 -26.10
CA PRO A 7 -16.69 5.96 -25.25
C PRO A 7 -16.78 5.24 -23.90
N CYS A 8 -15.65 4.70 -23.44
CA CYS A 8 -15.54 4.26 -22.06
C CYS A 8 -15.93 5.45 -21.16
N PRO A 9 -16.81 5.28 -20.15
CA PRO A 9 -17.11 6.38 -19.24
C PRO A 9 -15.80 6.89 -18.67
N LEU A 10 -15.52 8.18 -18.90
CA LEU A 10 -14.32 8.86 -18.44
C LEU A 10 -14.20 8.60 -16.94
N SER A 11 -13.18 7.85 -16.53
CA SER A 11 -12.82 7.69 -15.12
C SER A 11 -12.71 9.08 -14.49
N PRO A 12 -13.20 9.29 -13.26
CA PRO A 12 -13.09 10.58 -12.60
C PRO A 12 -11.63 11.04 -12.58
N PRO A 13 -11.37 12.36 -12.71
CA PRO A 13 -10.02 12.88 -12.69
C PRO A 13 -9.33 12.49 -11.39
N VAL A 14 -8.14 11.88 -11.51
CA VAL A 14 -7.26 11.62 -10.37
C VAL A 14 -6.75 12.96 -9.87
N THR A 15 -6.90 13.23 -8.58
CA THR A 15 -6.42 14.46 -7.94
C THR A 15 -5.31 14.11 -6.96
N PHE A 16 -4.29 14.96 -6.91
CA PHE A 16 -3.18 14.86 -5.96
C PHE A 16 -3.23 16.09 -5.06
N PRO A 17 -3.14 15.94 -3.73
CA PRO A 17 -3.14 17.07 -2.82
C PRO A 17 -1.83 17.85 -2.91
N GLU A 18 -1.88 19.16 -2.67
CA GLU A 18 -0.67 19.99 -2.52
C GLU A 18 -0.01 19.76 -1.14
N ASP A 19 -0.84 19.51 -0.13
CA ASP A 19 -0.39 19.26 1.24
C ASP A 19 -0.14 17.77 1.51
N LEU A 20 0.83 17.49 2.39
CA LEU A 20 1.11 16.13 2.85
C LEU A 20 -0.03 15.61 3.71
N HIS A 21 -0.59 14.46 3.34
CA HIS A 21 -1.62 13.78 4.12
C HIS A 21 -1.03 12.73 5.06
N CYS A 22 -1.75 12.49 6.16
CA CYS A 22 -1.42 11.46 7.15
C CYS A 22 -2.69 10.69 7.50
N ALA A 23 -2.56 9.37 7.66
CA ALA A 23 -3.68 8.53 8.06
C ALA A 23 -3.23 7.47 9.07
N LYS A 24 -4.12 7.19 10.03
CA LYS A 24 -3.89 6.11 11.00
C LYS A 24 -4.42 4.81 10.43
N VAL A 25 -3.56 3.81 10.36
CA VAL A 25 -3.88 2.45 9.92
C VAL A 25 -3.51 1.44 10.99
N THR A 26 -4.03 0.22 10.87
CA THR A 26 -3.69 -0.90 11.76
C THR A 26 -3.01 -2.01 10.98
N ILE A 27 -2.12 -2.76 11.64
CA ILE A 27 -1.50 -3.94 11.04
C ILE A 27 -2.55 -5.03 10.89
N VAL A 28 -2.67 -5.56 9.68
CA VAL A 28 -3.55 -6.66 9.35
C VAL A 28 -2.78 -7.97 9.50
N PRO A 29 -3.32 -8.97 10.24
CA PRO A 29 -2.68 -10.28 10.38
C PRO A 29 -2.38 -10.92 9.02
N GLU A 30 -1.20 -11.52 8.89
CA GLU A 30 -0.72 -12.09 7.62
C GLU A 30 -1.69 -13.13 7.05
N GLU A 31 -2.27 -13.97 7.89
CA GLU A 31 -3.28 -14.96 7.51
C GLU A 31 -4.50 -14.32 6.84
N ARG A 32 -4.97 -13.19 7.38
CA ARG A 32 -6.07 -12.44 6.79
C ARG A 32 -5.64 -11.83 5.46
N CYS A 33 -4.43 -11.29 5.39
CA CYS A 33 -3.94 -10.71 4.15
C CYS A 33 -3.75 -11.74 3.03
N ARG A 34 -3.24 -12.94 3.35
CA ARG A 34 -3.12 -14.08 2.42
C ARG A 34 -4.47 -14.57 1.91
N ARG A 35 -5.54 -14.49 2.72
CA ARG A 35 -6.90 -14.79 2.26
C ARG A 35 -7.42 -13.77 1.25
N VAL A 36 -7.07 -12.50 1.44
CA VAL A 36 -7.47 -11.41 0.53
C VAL A 36 -6.67 -11.42 -0.77
N TYR A 37 -5.38 -11.77 -0.70
CA TYR A 37 -4.47 -11.84 -1.85
C TYR A 37 -3.82 -13.24 -1.97
N PRO A 38 -4.57 -14.26 -2.41
CA PRO A 38 -4.06 -15.62 -2.49
C PRO A 38 -2.84 -15.75 -3.41
N GLY A 39 -1.75 -16.31 -2.89
CA GLY A 39 -0.52 -16.55 -3.65
C GLY A 39 0.36 -15.31 -3.91
N SER A 40 -0.08 -14.11 -3.52
CA SER A 40 0.66 -12.87 -3.77
C SER A 40 1.43 -12.34 -2.55
N ILE A 41 1.02 -12.73 -1.33
CA ILE A 41 1.69 -12.29 -0.09
C ILE A 41 2.89 -13.18 0.22
N THR A 42 4.05 -12.55 0.39
CA THR A 42 5.30 -13.21 0.77
C THR A 42 5.72 -12.82 2.19
N SER A 43 6.71 -13.52 2.75
CA SER A 43 7.27 -13.21 4.08
C SER A 43 8.01 -11.86 4.16
N ASN A 44 8.24 -11.22 3.01
CA ASN A 44 8.85 -9.90 2.88
C ASN A 44 7.81 -8.76 2.88
N MET A 45 6.54 -9.07 3.11
CA MET A 45 5.43 -8.12 3.06
C MET A 45 4.72 -8.04 4.41
N VAL A 46 4.11 -6.89 4.66
CA VAL A 46 3.20 -6.64 5.78
C VAL A 46 2.00 -5.87 5.25
N CYS A 47 0.80 -6.16 5.76
CA CYS A 47 -0.41 -5.50 5.31
C CYS A 47 -0.92 -4.55 6.38
N ALA A 48 -1.40 -3.38 5.97
CA ALA A 48 -1.98 -2.40 6.87
C ALA A 48 -3.15 -1.67 6.20
N GLY A 49 -4.12 -1.27 7.00
CA GLY A 49 -5.27 -0.48 6.56
C GLY A 49 -6.21 -0.20 7.71
N GLU A 50 -7.26 0.60 7.46
CA GLU A 50 -8.31 0.82 8.45
C GLU A 50 -9.70 0.59 7.84
N HIS A 51 -10.42 -0.38 8.39
CA HIS A 51 -11.72 -0.81 7.85
C HIS A 51 -12.80 0.27 7.98
N ARG A 52 -12.83 1.02 9.09
CA ARG A 52 -13.90 1.98 9.38
C ARG A 52 -13.75 3.28 8.59
N ASN A 53 -12.55 3.84 8.61
CA ASN A 53 -12.26 5.13 7.98
C ASN A 53 -11.77 4.99 6.54
N ARG A 54 -11.66 3.75 6.01
CA ARG A 54 -11.15 3.48 4.67
C ARG A 54 -9.78 4.09 4.40
N ALA A 55 -8.98 4.23 5.46
CA ALA A 55 -7.65 4.80 5.35
C ALA A 55 -6.73 3.79 4.68
N ASP A 56 -6.09 4.25 3.61
CA ASP A 56 -5.19 3.47 2.77
C ASP A 56 -4.22 4.41 2.06
N SER A 57 -3.05 3.89 1.71
CA SER A 57 -2.14 4.55 0.76
C SER A 57 -2.68 4.41 -0.67
N CYS A 58 -2.36 5.34 -1.56
CA CYS A 58 -2.81 5.31 -2.94
C CYS A 58 -1.69 5.60 -3.94
N GLN A 59 -2.08 5.91 -5.18
CA GLN A 59 -1.14 6.28 -6.24
C GLN A 59 -0.34 7.50 -5.82
N GLY A 60 0.98 7.44 -6.00
CA GLY A 60 1.90 8.50 -5.58
C GLY A 60 2.50 8.29 -4.18
N ASP A 61 1.89 7.48 -3.31
CA ASP A 61 2.40 7.23 -1.95
C ASP A 61 3.50 6.16 -1.90
N SER A 62 3.71 5.41 -2.99
CA SER A 62 4.72 4.34 -3.07
C SER A 62 6.11 4.83 -2.68
N GLY A 63 6.79 4.08 -1.81
CA GLY A 63 8.05 4.51 -1.19
C GLY A 63 7.87 5.28 0.13
N GLY A 64 6.66 5.73 0.43
CA GLY A 64 6.32 6.41 1.68
C GLY A 64 6.38 5.50 2.91
N PRO A 65 6.48 6.09 4.12
CA PRO A 65 6.74 5.33 5.34
C PRO A 65 5.45 4.77 5.97
N LEU A 66 5.52 3.53 6.46
CA LEU A 66 4.61 3.00 7.47
C LEU A 66 5.31 3.03 8.84
N VAL A 67 4.81 3.89 9.73
CA VAL A 67 5.39 4.10 11.06
C VAL A 67 4.46 3.54 12.14
N CYS A 68 4.99 2.66 12.98
CA CYS A 68 4.30 2.15 14.17
C CYS A 68 5.14 2.50 15.40
N ASP A 69 4.53 3.14 16.39
CA ASP A 69 5.16 3.52 17.67
C ASP A 69 6.50 4.26 17.48
N GLY A 70 6.53 5.20 16.53
CA GLY A 70 7.71 6.01 16.21
C GLY A 70 8.82 5.26 15.46
N ARG A 71 8.58 4.01 15.02
CA ARG A 71 9.54 3.20 14.29
C ARG A 71 9.06 2.92 12.87
N LEU A 72 9.97 3.04 11.90
CA LEU A 72 9.70 2.68 10.52
C LEU A 72 9.58 1.14 10.39
N GLN A 73 8.38 0.65 10.13
CA GLN A 73 8.07 -0.78 10.04
C GLN A 73 7.91 -1.26 8.60
N GLY A 74 7.51 -0.36 7.70
CA GLY A 74 7.35 -0.71 6.30
C GLY A 74 7.42 0.46 5.34
N ILE A 75 7.35 0.13 4.06
CA ILE A 75 7.38 1.05 2.94
C ILE A 75 6.17 0.75 2.06
N VAL A 76 5.38 1.76 1.70
CA VAL A 76 4.24 1.62 0.78
C VAL A 76 4.72 0.93 -0.50
N SER A 77 4.07 -0.18 -0.88
CA SER A 77 4.50 -0.98 -2.01
C SER A 77 3.41 -1.11 -3.07
N TRP A 78 2.27 -1.71 -2.73
CA TRP A 78 1.17 -1.93 -3.67
C TRP A 78 -0.15 -2.14 -2.93
N GLY A 79 -1.25 -2.17 -3.69
CA GLY A 79 -2.59 -2.39 -3.15
C GLY A 79 -3.59 -2.73 -4.25
N PRO A 80 -4.89 -2.72 -3.92
CA PRO A 80 -5.94 -2.87 -4.93
C PRO A 80 -5.92 -1.70 -5.93
N GLY A 81 -6.54 -1.90 -7.11
CA GLY A 81 -6.67 -0.82 -8.10
C GLY A 81 -7.51 0.36 -7.62
N VAL A 82 -8.40 0.14 -6.66
CA VAL A 82 -9.18 1.19 -5.97
C VAL A 82 -8.72 1.23 -4.52
N CYS A 83 -8.09 2.34 -4.13
CA CYS A 83 -7.58 2.57 -2.77
C CYS A 83 -8.73 2.72 -1.76
N GLY A 84 -8.47 2.38 -0.49
CA GLY A 84 -9.45 2.54 0.58
C GLY A 84 -10.60 1.52 0.54
N ASP A 85 -10.42 0.41 -0.17
CA ASP A 85 -11.35 -0.72 -0.12
C ASP A 85 -11.35 -1.33 1.30
N PRO A 86 -12.49 -1.33 2.03
CA PRO A 86 -12.56 -1.84 3.40
C PRO A 86 -12.12 -3.31 3.53
N GLN A 87 -12.21 -4.10 2.47
CA GLN A 87 -11.88 -5.52 2.47
C GLN A 87 -10.44 -5.79 2.02
N LYS A 88 -9.80 -4.83 1.33
CA LYS A 88 -8.49 -5.00 0.71
C LYS A 88 -7.47 -4.01 1.29
N PRO A 89 -6.65 -4.44 2.27
CA PRO A 89 -5.64 -3.55 2.86
C PRO A 89 -4.49 -3.28 1.89
N GLY A 90 -3.82 -2.15 2.05
CA GLY A 90 -2.55 -1.89 1.40
C GLY A 90 -1.46 -2.87 1.83
N VAL A 91 -0.51 -3.11 0.94
CA VAL A 91 0.62 -4.03 1.13
C VAL A 91 1.92 -3.22 1.11
N TYR A 92 2.73 -3.47 2.13
CA TYR A 92 3.94 -2.73 2.44
C TYR A 92 5.12 -3.70 2.47
N VAL A 93 6.32 -3.21 2.18
CA VAL A 93 7.55 -3.97 2.43
C VAL A 93 7.71 -4.17 3.94
N ASN A 94 8.03 -5.38 4.38
CA ASN A 94 8.35 -5.68 5.78
C ASN A 94 9.81 -5.34 6.07
N LEU A 95 10.07 -4.13 6.57
CA LEU A 95 11.45 -3.65 6.77
C LEU A 95 12.24 -4.44 7.81
N CYS A 96 11.57 -5.14 8.73
CA CYS A 96 12.26 -6.01 9.69
C CYS A 96 13.10 -7.09 9.00
N LYS A 97 12.74 -7.49 7.76
CA LYS A 97 13.51 -8.45 6.96
C LYS A 97 14.76 -7.87 6.30
N TYR A 98 14.84 -6.54 6.17
CA TYR A 98 15.86 -5.86 5.38
C TYR A 98 16.88 -5.06 6.18
N THR A 99 16.74 -5.01 7.52
CA THR A 99 17.63 -4.24 8.41
C THR A 99 19.11 -4.52 8.17
N ARG A 100 19.50 -5.80 8.07
CA ARG A 100 20.89 -6.19 7.79
C ARG A 100 21.38 -5.64 6.46
N TRP A 101 20.61 -5.82 5.39
CA TRP A 101 20.98 -5.33 4.06
C TRP A 101 21.12 -3.81 4.03
N ILE A 102 20.22 -3.08 4.71
CA ILE A 102 20.28 -1.61 4.82
C ILE A 102 21.59 -1.21 5.51
N HIS A 103 21.87 -1.76 6.70
CA HIS A 103 23.10 -1.45 7.44
C HIS A 103 24.37 -1.84 6.68
N ASP A 104 24.38 -2.98 5.99
CA ASP A 104 25.54 -3.42 5.20
C ASP A 104 25.77 -2.51 3.99
N THR A 105 24.70 -1.95 3.40
CA THR A 105 24.80 -1.05 2.25
C THR A 105 25.25 0.35 2.67
N MET A 106 24.72 0.87 3.77
CA MET A 106 25.14 2.17 4.34
C MET A 106 26.58 2.19 4.82
N ARG A 107 27.16 1.04 5.19
CA ARG A 107 28.58 0.95 5.60
C ARG A 107 29.54 0.83 4.42
N ARG A 108 29.03 0.45 3.24
CA ARG A 108 29.83 0.22 2.03
C ARG A 108 29.92 1.45 1.12
N ASN A 109 29.15 2.49 1.40
CA ASN A 109 29.10 3.76 0.67
C ASN A 109 29.23 4.91 1.67
#